data_AF-A0A2H9MCS5-F1
#
_entry.id   AF-A0A2H9MCS5-F1
#
_cell.length_a   1.000
_cell.length_b   1.000
_cell.length_c   1.000
_cell.angle_alpha   90.00
_cell.angle_beta   90.00
_cell.angle_gamma   90.00
#
_symmetry.space_group_name_H-M   'P 1'
#
loop_
_entity.id
_entity.type
_entity.pdbx_description
1 polymer ?
#
loop_
_entity_poly.entity_id
_entity_poly.type
_entity_poly.pdbx_seq_one_letter_code
_entity_poly.pdbx_strand_id
1 'polypeptide(L)' 'MFKGFSKETIDFLNNLKLNNSKGWFEANKEDYHKYLLRPFLELAEDLGPFMLSIDQHFNVTPKKIIS' A
#
# COMPACT_ATOMS: atom_id res chain seq x y z
N MET A 1 -7.02 10.44 0.73
CA MET A 1 -6.02 11.43 1.18
C MET A 1 -5.06 10.78 2.16
N PHE A 2 -3.81 10.70 1.73
CA PHE A 2 -2.68 10.15 2.44
C PHE A 2 -2.30 11.00 3.64
N LYS A 3 -2.08 10.35 4.79
CA LYS A 3 -1.64 11.00 6.03
C LYS A 3 -0.28 10.51 6.52
N GLY A 4 0.47 9.80 5.67
CA GLY A 4 1.66 9.07 6.07
C GLY A 4 1.36 7.60 6.40
N PHE A 5 2.43 6.82 6.48
CA PHE A 5 2.38 5.47 7.02
C PHE A 5 2.40 5.52 8.55
N SER A 6 1.63 4.63 9.17
CA SER A 6 1.56 4.56 10.62
C SER A 6 2.68 3.66 11.18
N LYS A 7 2.87 3.66 12.50
CA LYS A 7 3.84 2.76 13.14
C LYS A 7 3.49 1.29 12.85
N GLU A 8 2.20 0.98 12.82
CA GLU A 8 1.66 -0.35 12.51
C GLU A 8 2.04 -0.82 11.11
N THR A 9 2.27 0.10 10.15
CA THR A 9 2.84 -0.26 8.84
C THR A 9 4.21 -0.92 8.99
N ILE A 10 5.09 -0.30 9.78
CA ILE A 10 6.45 -0.81 10.02
C ILE A 10 6.40 -2.10 10.83
N ASP A 11 5.55 -2.17 11.85
CA ASP A 11 5.37 -3.37 12.65
C ASP A 11 4.86 -4.54 11.80
N PHE A 12 3.88 -4.31 10.91
CA PHE A 12 3.39 -5.30 9.96
C PHE A 12 4.50 -5.81 9.03
N LEU A 13 5.29 -4.91 8.43
CA LEU A 13 6.37 -5.29 7.52
C LEU A 13 7.48 -6.10 8.23
N ASN A 14 7.81 -5.74 9.46
CA ASN A 14 8.75 -6.50 10.29
C ASN A 14 8.22 -7.91 10.58
N ASN A 15 6.96 -8.02 10.97
CA ASN A 15 6.33 -9.32 11.23
C ASN A 15 6.21 -10.17 9.96
N LEU A 16 5.90 -9.56 8.82
CA LEU A 16 5.84 -10.24 7.52
C LEU A 16 7.21 -10.84 7.16
N LYS A 17 8.29 -10.09 7.36
CA LYS A 17 9.67 -10.57 7.14
C LYS A 17 10.00 -11.77 8.03
N LEU A 18 9.58 -11.75 9.29
CA LEU A 18 9.86 -12.82 10.26
C LEU A 18 9.04 -14.08 10.01
N ASN A 19 7.78 -13.94 9.59
CA ASN A 19 6.82 -15.04 9.50
C ASN A 19 6.56 -15.52 8.07
N ASN A 20 7.45 -15.17 7.12
CA ASN A 20 7.38 -15.34 5.66
C ASN A 20 6.74 -16.65 5.15
N SER A 21 5.41 -16.74 5.27
CA SER A 21 4.62 -17.92 4.98
C SER A 21 3.21 -17.49 4.62
N LYS A 22 2.58 -18.26 3.72
CA LYS A 22 1.21 -17.97 3.27
C LYS A 22 0.20 -18.02 4.40
N GLY A 23 0.32 -18.99 5.32
CA GLY A 23 -0.61 -19.16 6.44
C GLY A 23 -0.62 -17.94 7.36
N TRP A 24 0.56 -17.42 7.70
CA TRP A 24 0.65 -16.20 8.50
C TRP A 24 0.09 -14.99 7.76
N PHE A 25 0.40 -14.83 6.47
CA PHE A 25 -0.11 -13.70 5.69
C PHE A 25 -1.64 -13.71 5.60
N GLU A 26 -2.28 -14.85 5.31
CA GLU A 26 -3.74 -14.93 5.25
C GLU A 26 -4.38 -14.62 6.60
N ALA A 27 -3.77 -15.05 7.71
CA ALA A 27 -4.24 -14.71 9.06
C ALA A 27 -4.12 -13.21 9.40
N ASN A 28 -3.17 -12.49 8.77
CA ASN A 28 -2.89 -11.08 9.01
C ASN A 28 -3.29 -10.18 7.82
N LYS A 29 -4.16 -10.69 6.95
CA LYS A 29 -4.54 -10.04 5.69
C LYS A 29 -5.29 -8.73 5.89
N GLU A 30 -6.11 -8.64 6.93
CA GLU A 30 -6.81 -7.41 7.30
C GLU A 30 -5.82 -6.31 7.70
N ASP A 31 -4.76 -6.68 8.45
CA ASP A 31 -3.70 -5.74 8.82
C ASP A 31 -2.89 -5.28 7.61
N TYR A 32 -2.62 -6.18 6.65
CA TYR A 32 -2.07 -5.81 5.35
C TYR A 32 -2.95 -4.78 4.63
N HIS A 33 -4.26 -5.02 4.57
CA HIS A 33 -5.21 -4.12 3.91
C HIS A 33 -5.25 -2.75 4.58
N LYS A 34 -5.30 -2.73 5.91
CA LYS A 34 -5.47 -1.53 6.72
C LYS A 34 -4.20 -0.69 6.82
N TYR A 35 -3.07 -1.30 7.15
CA TYR A 35 -1.84 -0.58 7.50
C TYR A 35 -0.87 -0.44 6.33
N LEU A 36 -1.01 -1.21 5.25
CA LEU A 36 -0.11 -1.14 4.11
C LEU A 36 -0.83 -0.77 2.82
N LEU A 37 -1.77 -1.59 2.36
CA LEU A 37 -2.39 -1.41 1.05
C LEU A 37 -3.16 -0.08 0.96
N ARG A 38 -4.06 0.20 1.90
CA ARG A 38 -4.87 1.41 1.86
C ARG A 38 -4.01 2.69 1.89
N PRO A 39 -3.03 2.86 2.79
CA PRO A 39 -2.14 4.01 2.76
C PRO A 39 -1.37 4.16 1.43
N PHE A 40 -0.93 3.06 0.82
CA PHE A 40 -0.28 3.11 -0.50
C PHE A 40 -1.22 3.57 -1.62
N LEU A 41 -2.49 3.11 -1.61
CA LEU A 41 -3.48 3.55 -2.59
C LEU A 41 -3.81 5.03 -2.41
N GLU A 42 -3.95 5.49 -1.16
CA GLU A 42 -4.15 6.91 -0.84
C GLU A 42 -2.96 7.77 -1.29
N LEU A 43 -1.72 7.28 -1.14
CA LEU A 43 -0.53 7.96 -1.65
C LEU A 43 -0.55 8.05 -3.17
N ALA A 44 -0.88 6.96 -3.87
CA ALA A 44 -0.94 6.95 -5.33
C ALA A 44 -2.04 7.89 -5.87
N GLU A 45 -3.19 7.93 -5.20
CA GLU A 45 -4.28 8.84 -5.52
C GLU A 45 -3.85 10.30 -5.38
N ASP A 46 -3.20 10.65 -4.27
CA ASP A 46 -2.75 12.02 -3.99
C ASP A 46 -1.63 12.46 -4.95
N LEU A 47 -0.78 11.53 -5.42
CA LEU A 47 0.27 11.82 -6.42
C LEU A 47 -0.27 11.92 -7.85
N GLY A 48 -1.41 11.31 -8.14
CA GLY A 48 -1.98 11.20 -9.49
C GLY A 48 -2.06 12.53 -10.24
N PRO A 49 -2.65 13.60 -9.66
CA PRO A 49 -2.73 14.90 -10.31
C PRO A 49 -1.37 15.51 -10.66
N PHE A 50 -0.37 15.35 -9.78
CA PHE A 50 0.98 15.83 -10.05
C PHE A 50 1.62 15.06 -11.22
N MET A 51 1.47 13.74 -11.23
CA MET A 51 2.00 12.90 -12.31
C MET A 51 1.37 13.25 -13.67
N LEU A 52 0.06 13.50 -13.71
CA LEU A 52 -0.65 13.92 -14.93
C LEU A 52 -0.23 15.32 -15.42
N SER A 53 0.31 16.17 -14.53
CA SER A 53 0.87 17.47 -14.93
C SER A 53 2.21 17.34 -15.66
N ILE A 54 2.92 16.22 -15.46
CA ILE A 54 4.17 15.89 -16.17
C ILE A 54 3.83 15.25 -17.51
N ASP A 55 2.96 14.24 -17.52
CA ASP A 55 2.47 13.58 -18.74
C ASP A 55 1.01 13.12 -18.55
N GLN A 56 0.12 13.66 -19.38
CA GLN A 56 -1.30 13.33 -19.39
C GLN A 56 -1.60 11.86 -19.76
N HIS A 57 -0.64 11.15 -20.35
CA HIS A 57 -0.81 9.76 -20.77
C HIS A 57 -0.44 8.75 -19.68
N PHE A 58 0.02 9.19 -18.51
CA PHE A 58 0.29 8.27 -17.40
C PHE A 58 -1.00 7.61 -16.88
N ASN A 59 -0.92 6.30 -16.66
CA ASN A 59 -1.94 5.59 -15.92
C ASN A 59 -1.70 5.74 -14.42
N VAL A 60 -2.45 6.65 -13.80
CA VAL A 60 -2.36 6.95 -12.37
C VAL A 60 -3.41 6.22 -11.53
N THR A 61 -4.11 5.23 -12.09
CA THR A 61 -5.17 4.52 -11.37
C THR A 61 -4.58 3.70 -10.22
N PRO A 62 -4.92 3.98 -8.94
CA PRO A 62 -4.44 3.18 -7.82
C PRO A 62 -5.03 1.77 -7.90
N LYS A 63 -4.18 0.74 -7.95
CA LYS A 63 -4.62 -0.65 -8.00
C LYS A 63 -3.73 -1.52 -7.12
N LYS A 64 -4.33 -2.51 -6.46
CA LYS A 64 -3.57 -3.60 -5.86
C LYS A 64 -2.86 -4.36 -6.98
N ILE A 65 -1.54 -4.47 -6.90
CA ILE A 65 -0.78 -5.37 -7.77
C ILE A 65 -1.03 -6.80 -7.28
N ILE A 66 -1.55 -7.65 -8.16
CA ILE A 66 -1.61 -9.09 -7.94
C ILE A 66 -0.40 -9.67 -8.68
N SER A 67 0.58 -10.17 -7.93
CA SER A 67 1.71 -10.94 -8.47
C SER A 67 1.38 -12.43 -8.47
#